data_AF-A0A1M5NX25-F1
#
_entry.id   AF-A0A1M5NX25-F1
#
_cell.length_a   1.000
_cell.length_b   1.000
_cell.length_c   1.000
_cell.angle_alpha   90.00
_cell.angle_beta   90.00
_cell.angle_gamma   90.00
#
_symmetry.space_group_name_H-M   'P 1'
#
loop_
_entity.id
_entity.type
_entity.pdbx_description
1 polymer ?
#
loop_
_entity_poly.entity_id
_entity_poly.type
_entity_poly.pdbx_seq_one_letter_code
_entity_poly.pdbx_strand_id
1 'polypeptide(L)'
;MSEYKQDILNYGDDVNDFDSSPFESLRMLHDRTNIHMVQNKLEFEEKVLLGYYDLKLIENANKMVKRLRNVYDFKLSDENKIPHEQWWWHLNKIAEGMMDFGISTEKGKAI
;
A
#
# COMPACT_ATOMS: atom_id res chain seq x y z
N MET A 1 -4.05 10.10 -20.88
CA MET A 1 -3.84 9.87 -19.43
C MET A 1 -2.36 9.62 -19.22
N SER A 2 -1.77 10.10 -18.12
CA SER A 2 -0.42 9.66 -17.72
C SER A 2 -0.39 8.14 -17.62
N GLU A 3 0.74 7.54 -17.97
CA GLU A 3 0.94 6.09 -17.90
C GLU A 3 0.70 5.54 -16.48
N TYR A 4 1.03 6.32 -15.44
CA TYR A 4 0.93 5.87 -14.04
C TYR A 4 -0.45 6.06 -13.41
N LYS A 5 -1.26 6.98 -13.94
CA LYS A 5 -2.59 7.27 -13.37
C LYS A 5 -3.51 6.05 -13.40
N GLN A 6 -3.43 5.23 -14.46
CA GLN A 6 -4.25 4.02 -14.55
C GLN A 6 -3.83 2.98 -13.50
N ASP A 7 -2.53 2.80 -13.26
CA ASP A 7 -2.04 1.85 -12.24
C ASP A 7 -2.51 2.26 -10.83
N ILE A 8 -2.50 3.56 -10.52
CA ILE A 8 -2.99 4.09 -9.25
C ILE A 8 -4.51 3.89 -9.10
N LEU A 9 -5.27 4.07 -10.19
CA LEU A 9 -6.72 3.82 -10.19
C LEU A 9 -7.02 2.33 -9.98
N ASN A 10 -6.32 1.44 -10.68
CA ASN A 10 -6.47 -0.01 -10.52
C ASN A 10 -6.16 -0.43 -9.07
N TYR A 11 -5.07 0.08 -8.50
CA TYR A 11 -4.75 -0.10 -7.08
C TYR A 11 -5.89 0.37 -6.17
N GLY A 12 -6.45 1.56 -6.43
CA GLY A 12 -7.55 2.11 -5.64
C GLY A 12 -8.86 1.32 -5.71
N ASP A 13 -9.18 0.76 -6.89
CA ASP A 13 -10.32 -0.13 -7.08
C ASP A 13 -10.13 -1.42 -6.28
N ASP A 14 -8.94 -2.05 -6.38
CA ASP A 14 -8.60 -3.28 -5.67
C ASP A 14 -8.59 -3.10 -4.13
N VAL A 15 -8.18 -1.93 -3.62
CA VAL A 15 -8.19 -1.62 -2.17
C VAL A 15 -9.58 -1.70 -1.55
N ASN A 16 -10.63 -1.43 -2.33
CA ASN A 16 -12.02 -1.43 -1.87
C ASN A 16 -12.81 -2.67 -2.31
N ASP A 17 -12.22 -3.54 -3.13
CA ASP A 17 -12.86 -4.76 -3.62
C ASP A 17 -12.58 -5.94 -2.69
N PHE A 18 -13.57 -6.25 -1.85
CA PHE A 18 -13.54 -7.42 -0.97
C PHE A 18 -14.26 -8.64 -1.56
N ASP A 19 -14.92 -8.50 -2.71
CA ASP A 19 -15.71 -9.54 -3.36
C ASP A 19 -14.87 -10.37 -4.36
N SER A 20 -13.71 -9.85 -4.77
CA SER A 20 -12.75 -10.56 -5.63
C SER A 20 -12.12 -11.81 -4.97
N SER A 21 -11.05 -12.34 -5.55
CA SER A 21 -10.24 -13.40 -4.94
C SER A 21 -9.16 -12.82 -3.99
N PRO A 22 -8.76 -13.50 -2.89
CA PRO A 22 -7.61 -13.09 -2.08
C PRO A 22 -6.30 -12.94 -2.88
N PHE A 23 -6.16 -13.65 -4.00
CA PHE A 23 -5.03 -13.50 -4.91
C PHE A 23 -5.01 -12.12 -5.59
N GLU A 24 -6.17 -11.51 -5.83
CA GLU A 24 -6.23 -10.12 -6.35
C GLU A 24 -5.71 -9.14 -5.31
N SER A 25 -6.05 -9.32 -4.03
CA SER A 25 -5.50 -8.49 -2.96
C SER A 25 -3.98 -8.66 -2.82
N LEU A 26 -3.43 -9.85 -3.09
CA LEU A 26 -1.98 -10.06 -3.12
C LEU A 26 -1.34 -9.36 -4.34
N ARG A 27 -1.96 -9.46 -5.52
CA ARG A 27 -1.55 -8.71 -6.72
C ARG A 27 -1.54 -7.21 -6.46
N MET A 28 -2.57 -6.67 -5.80
CA MET A 28 -2.64 -5.26 -5.40
C MET A 28 -1.43 -4.80 -4.57
N LEU A 29 -0.88 -5.63 -3.67
CA LEU A 29 0.35 -5.28 -2.94
C LEU A 29 1.59 -5.23 -3.85
N HIS A 30 1.65 -6.08 -4.86
CA HIS A 30 2.68 -5.99 -5.90
C HIS A 30 2.48 -4.74 -6.76
N ASP A 31 1.25 -4.39 -7.12
CA ASP A 31 0.96 -3.17 -7.89
C ASP A 31 1.39 -1.92 -7.11
N ARG A 32 1.13 -1.87 -5.79
CA ARG A 32 1.62 -0.78 -4.94
C ARG A 32 3.15 -0.70 -4.89
N THR A 33 3.83 -1.85 -4.97
CA THR A 33 5.29 -1.92 -5.10
C THR A 33 5.78 -1.36 -6.43
N ASN A 34 5.12 -1.71 -7.54
CA ASN A 34 5.45 -1.19 -8.85
C ASN A 34 5.29 0.34 -8.91
N ILE A 35 4.20 0.87 -8.33
CA ILE A 35 3.97 2.31 -8.22
C ILE A 35 5.07 2.99 -7.39
N HIS A 36 5.52 2.36 -6.29
CA HIS A 36 6.61 2.88 -5.47
C HIS A 36 7.93 3.03 -6.25
N MET A 37 8.25 2.08 -7.13
CA MET A 37 9.46 2.12 -7.96
C MET A 37 9.51 3.31 -8.92
N VAL A 38 8.37 3.91 -9.25
CA VAL A 38 8.24 5.08 -10.12
C VAL A 38 7.71 6.32 -9.39
N GLN A 39 7.67 6.30 -8.05
CA GLN A 39 7.05 7.35 -7.23
C GLN A 39 7.66 8.75 -7.46
N ASN A 40 8.94 8.82 -7.82
CA ASN A 40 9.61 10.07 -8.18
C ASN A 40 9.16 10.66 -9.52
N LYS A 41 8.57 9.85 -10.41
CA LYS A 41 8.03 10.26 -11.71
C LYS A 41 6.55 10.66 -11.65
N LEU A 42 5.87 10.37 -10.53
CA LEU A 42 4.47 10.73 -10.37
C LEU A 42 4.29 12.25 -10.28
N GLU A 43 3.27 12.73 -10.99
CA GLU A 43 2.79 14.09 -10.89
C GLU A 43 2.17 14.36 -9.52
N PHE A 44 2.03 15.63 -9.15
CA PHE A 44 1.46 16.00 -7.85
C PHE A 44 0.06 15.40 -7.62
N GLU A 45 -0.82 15.49 -8.62
CA GLU A 45 -2.18 14.93 -8.54
C GLU A 45 -2.17 13.40 -8.35
N GLU A 46 -1.23 12.70 -8.99
CA GLU A 46 -1.07 11.25 -8.86
C GLU A 46 -0.57 10.87 -7.47
N LYS A 47 0.36 11.64 -6.91
CA LYS A 47 0.82 11.46 -5.52
C LYS A 47 -0.30 11.67 -4.51
N VAL A 48 -1.12 12.69 -4.72
CA VAL A 48 -2.30 12.96 -3.88
C VAL A 48 -3.30 11.81 -3.96
N LEU A 49 -3.58 11.32 -5.17
CA LEU A 49 -4.50 10.20 -5.39
C LEU A 49 -3.97 8.89 -4.78
N LEU A 50 -2.68 8.60 -4.96
CA LEU A 50 -2.04 7.45 -4.34
C LEU A 50 -2.13 7.51 -2.81
N GLY A 51 -1.85 8.68 -2.22
CA GLY A 51 -1.96 8.89 -0.78
C GLY A 51 -3.39 8.66 -0.26
N TYR A 52 -4.41 9.08 -1.02
CA TYR A 52 -5.80 8.80 -0.68
C TYR A 52 -6.10 7.29 -0.66
N TYR A 53 -5.63 6.53 -1.66
CA TYR A 53 -5.83 5.08 -1.69
C TYR A 53 -5.02 4.33 -0.63
N ASP A 54 -3.81 4.81 -0.32
CA ASP A 54 -3.01 4.30 0.80
C ASP A 54 -3.76 4.46 2.13
N LEU A 55 -4.39 5.61 2.37
CA LEU A 55 -5.26 5.81 3.54
C LEU A 55 -6.44 4.83 3.56
N LYS A 56 -7.06 4.55 2.40
CA LYS A 56 -8.13 3.56 2.31
C LYS A 56 -7.65 2.15 2.63
N LEU A 57 -6.45 1.77 2.18
CA LEU A 57 -5.86 0.48 2.53
C LEU A 57 -5.64 0.37 4.04
N ILE A 58 -5.18 1.45 4.68
CA ILE A 58 -4.98 1.51 6.13
C ILE A 58 -6.31 1.42 6.88
N GLU A 59 -7.33 2.18 6.48
CA GLU A 59 -8.70 2.09 7.02
C GLU A 59 -9.24 0.65 6.93
N ASN A 60 -8.89 -0.04 5.85
CA ASN A 60 -9.29 -1.42 5.58
C ASN A 60 -8.31 -2.49 6.11
N ALA A 61 -7.24 -2.11 6.81
CA ALA A 61 -6.11 -3.01 7.12
C ALA A 61 -6.55 -4.32 7.78
N ASN A 62 -7.44 -4.24 8.78
CA ASN A 62 -7.96 -5.43 9.47
C ASN A 62 -8.68 -6.41 8.53
N LYS A 63 -9.52 -5.90 7.62
CA LYS A 63 -10.25 -6.72 6.64
C LYS A 63 -9.28 -7.32 5.62
N MET A 64 -8.35 -6.50 5.13
CA MET A 64 -7.40 -6.89 4.10
C MET A 64 -6.42 -7.95 4.63
N VAL A 65 -5.90 -7.80 5.84
CA VAL A 65 -5.02 -8.79 6.49
C VAL A 65 -5.73 -10.13 6.68
N LYS A 66 -6.99 -10.13 7.13
CA LYS A 66 -7.78 -11.37 7.29
C LYS A 66 -7.89 -12.13 5.96
N ARG A 67 -8.06 -11.40 4.87
CA ARG A 67 -8.18 -11.96 3.53
C ARG A 67 -6.84 -12.45 2.98
N LEU A 68 -5.80 -11.63 3.08
CA LEU A 68 -4.45 -11.94 2.61
C LEU A 68 -3.83 -13.13 3.34
N ARG A 69 -4.13 -13.33 4.64
CA ARG A 69 -3.65 -14.49 5.42
C ARG A 69 -4.03 -15.86 4.81
N ASN A 70 -5.00 -15.90 3.91
CA ASN A 70 -5.35 -17.14 3.19
C ASN A 70 -4.34 -17.52 2.10
N VAL A 71 -3.57 -16.55 1.60
CA VAL A 71 -2.67 -16.73 0.43
C VAL A 71 -1.27 -16.17 0.66
N TYR A 72 -1.03 -15.46 1.77
CA TYR A 72 0.24 -14.82 2.10
C TYR A 72 0.54 -14.94 3.60
N ASP A 73 1.76 -15.37 3.94
CA ASP A 73 2.28 -15.34 5.30
C ASP A 73 3.07 -14.03 5.53
N PHE A 74 2.52 -13.14 6.36
CA PHE A 74 3.15 -11.86 6.70
C PHE A 74 4.50 -11.99 7.42
N LYS A 75 4.85 -13.17 7.97
CA LYS A 75 6.21 -13.40 8.49
C LYS A 75 7.27 -13.32 7.39
N LEU A 76 6.90 -13.65 6.16
CA LEU A 76 7.80 -13.58 5.00
C LEU A 76 8.26 -12.14 4.75
N SER A 77 7.48 -11.14 5.11
CA SER A 77 7.88 -9.73 4.95
C SER A 77 9.10 -9.41 5.82
N ASP A 78 9.14 -9.94 7.04
CA ASP A 78 10.25 -9.79 7.98
C ASP A 78 11.45 -10.65 7.60
N GLU A 79 11.22 -11.92 7.26
CA GLU A 79 12.27 -12.86 6.87
C GLU A 79 13.02 -12.39 5.61
N ASN A 80 12.28 -11.85 4.63
CA ASN A 80 12.86 -11.27 3.42
C ASN A 80 13.36 -9.83 3.60
N LYS A 81 13.26 -9.27 4.81
CA LYS A 81 13.72 -7.92 5.14
C LYS A 81 13.13 -6.85 4.21
N ILE A 82 11.83 -6.95 3.93
CA ILE A 82 11.13 -5.95 3.11
C ILE A 82 11.23 -4.58 3.81
N PRO A 83 11.75 -3.55 3.11
CA PRO A 83 12.01 -2.25 3.72
C PRO A 83 10.74 -1.55 4.20
N HIS A 84 10.86 -0.68 5.20
CA HIS A 84 9.73 0.04 5.79
C HIS A 84 9.02 0.98 4.80
N GLU A 85 9.73 1.46 3.78
CA GLU A 85 9.19 2.23 2.67
C GLU A 85 8.11 1.46 1.89
N GLN A 86 8.14 0.13 1.96
CA GLN A 86 7.11 -0.77 1.44
C GLN A 86 6.19 -1.31 2.54
N TRP A 87 5.71 -0.41 3.41
CA TRP A 87 4.91 -0.72 4.60
C TRP A 87 3.65 -1.56 4.33
N TRP A 88 3.10 -1.55 3.11
CA TRP A 88 1.90 -2.33 2.77
C TRP A 88 2.14 -3.85 2.85
N TRP A 89 3.39 -4.30 2.72
CA TRP A 89 3.75 -5.69 3.02
C TRP A 89 3.68 -6.01 4.51
N HIS A 90 3.71 -5.00 5.37
CA HIS A 90 3.63 -5.10 6.83
C HIS A 90 2.22 -4.74 7.36
N LEU A 91 1.19 -4.90 6.52
CA LEU A 91 -0.18 -4.47 6.84
C LEU A 91 -0.74 -5.12 8.12
N ASN A 92 -0.28 -6.33 8.47
CA ASN A 92 -0.63 -6.98 9.73
C ASN A 92 -0.17 -6.16 10.94
N LYS A 93 1.03 -5.57 10.90
CA LYS A 93 1.55 -4.74 11.99
C LYS A 93 0.79 -3.43 12.11
N ILE A 94 0.34 -2.86 10.99
CA ILE A 94 -0.51 -1.67 10.98
C ILE A 94 -1.88 -2.00 11.57
N ALA A 95 -2.49 -3.11 11.17
CA ALA A 95 -3.77 -3.58 11.71
C ALA A 95 -3.71 -3.81 13.23
N GLU A 96 -2.55 -4.25 13.74
CA GLU A 96 -2.27 -4.50 15.15
C GLU A 96 -1.79 -3.24 15.91
N GLY A 97 -1.63 -2.09 15.25
CA GLY A 97 -1.12 -0.86 15.86
C GLY A 97 0.36 -0.90 16.27
N MET A 98 1.13 -1.84 15.72
CA MET A 98 2.54 -2.08 16.03
C MET A 98 3.52 -1.37 15.08
N MET A 99 3.00 -0.71 14.04
CA MET A 99 3.79 0.03 13.08
C MET A 99 3.07 1.31 12.69
N ASP A 100 3.77 2.44 12.80
CA ASP A 100 3.34 3.69 12.21
C ASP A 100 3.52 3.60 10.69
N PHE A 101 2.48 3.96 9.94
CA PHE A 101 2.58 4.11 8.49
C PHE A 101 3.14 5.50 8.18
N GLY A 102 4.13 5.54 7.29
CA GLY A 102 4.85 6.76 6.95
C GLY A 102 3.98 7.80 6.26
N ILE A 103 3.27 8.62 7.03
CA ILE A 103 3.25 10.05 6.73
C ILE A 103 4.66 10.51 7.08
N SER A 104 5.61 10.34 6.15
CA SER A 104 6.89 11.01 6.24
C SER A 104 6.59 12.50 6.15
N THR A 105 6.21 13.12 7.27
CA THR A 105 6.55 14.51 7.49
C THR A 105 8.06 14.49 7.55
N GLU A 106 8.70 14.64 6.39
CA GLU A 106 10.00 15.28 6.38
C GLU A 106 9.84 16.47 7.32
N LYS A 107 10.65 16.49 8.39
CA LYS A 107 10.74 17.64 9.26
C LYS A 107 11.04 18.81 8.34
N GLY A 108 10.01 19.55 7.96
CA GLY A 108 10.15 20.85 7.35
C GLY A 108 11.01 21.61 8.34
N LYS A 109 12.28 21.82 8.01
CA LYS A 109 13.06 22.86 8.65
C LYS A 109 12.28 24.13 8.36
N ALA A 110 11.60 24.65 9.38
CA ALA A 110 11.18 26.03 9.37
C ALA A 110 12.43 26.85 9.02
N ILE A 111 12.37 27.51 7.88
CA ILE A 111 13.35 28.52 7.45
C ILE A 111 13.11 29.75 8.33
#